data_AF-A0A426XJJ3-F1
#
_entry.id   AF-A0A426XJJ3-F1
#
_cell.length_a   1.000
_cell.length_b   1.000
_cell.length_c   1.000
_cell.angle_alpha   90.00
_cell.angle_beta   90.00
_cell.angle_gamma   90.00
#
_symmetry.space_group_name_H-M   'P 1'
#
loop_
_entity.id
_entity.type
_entity.pdbx_description
1 polymer ?
#
loop_
_entity_poly.entity_id
_entity_poly.type
_entity_poly.pdbx_seq_one_letter_code
_entity_poly.pdbx_strand_id
1 'polypeptide(L)'
;MQLYARRHFLYPPLSINEYNEQVMKVVRCEAQDLLLKKLLDEDYLTEEERDILRWGKNIVSSKTRTRKRVGVAVYNRASSFETLVGYLYLTNVKRLEEVMFKLGFLTGASSELIAEELRMNLQ
;
A
#
# COMPACT_ATOMS: atom_id res chain seq x y z
N MET A 1 -6.38 0.95 1.25
CA MET A 1 -5.51 -0.25 1.38
C MET A 1 -6.31 -1.55 1.49
N GLN A 2 -7.24 -1.70 2.45
CA GLN A 2 -8.02 -2.94 2.62
C GLN A 2 -8.78 -3.41 1.37
N LEU A 3 -9.39 -2.50 0.59
CA LEU A 3 -10.04 -2.85 -0.68
C LEU A 3 -9.06 -3.40 -1.72
N TYR A 4 -7.87 -2.80 -1.81
CA TYR A 4 -6.81 -3.23 -2.72
C TYR A 4 -6.29 -4.62 -2.35
N ALA A 5 -5.99 -4.86 -1.07
CA ALA A 5 -5.55 -6.17 -0.58
C ALA A 5 -6.59 -7.27 -0.84
N ARG A 6 -7.87 -6.98 -0.60
CA ARG A 6 -8.97 -7.92 -0.88
C ARG A 6 -9.09 -8.25 -2.37
N ARG A 7 -8.96 -7.23 -3.24
CA ARG A 7 -8.94 -7.43 -4.70
C ARG A 7 -7.73 -8.24 -5.15
N HIS A 8 -6.58 -8.02 -4.54
CA HIS A 8 -5.31 -8.68 -4.87
C HIS A 8 -5.33 -10.17 -4.53
N PHE A 9 -5.78 -10.55 -3.32
CA PHE A 9 -5.83 -11.95 -2.90
C PHE A 9 -7.08 -12.70 -3.38
N LEU A 10 -7.94 -12.07 -4.20
CA LEU A 10 -9.16 -12.71 -4.70
C LEU A 10 -8.85 -13.83 -5.71
N TYR A 11 -7.70 -13.75 -6.38
CA TYR A 11 -7.28 -14.73 -7.38
C TYR A 11 -5.79 -15.08 -7.24
N PRO A 12 -5.40 -16.36 -7.28
CA PRO A 12 -6.25 -17.55 -7.39
C PRO A 12 -7.15 -17.75 -6.14
N PRO A 13 -8.31 -18.42 -6.28
CA PRO A 13 -9.22 -18.62 -5.16
C PRO A 13 -8.55 -19.44 -4.06
N LEU A 14 -8.41 -18.83 -2.89
CA LEU A 14 -7.91 -19.44 -1.66
C LEU A 14 -9.07 -19.90 -0.78
N SER A 15 -8.79 -20.75 0.22
CA SER A 15 -9.77 -20.97 1.28
C SER A 15 -10.05 -19.66 2.02
N ILE A 16 -11.27 -19.50 2.55
CA ILE A 16 -11.69 -18.28 3.25
C ILE A 16 -10.74 -17.91 4.41
N ASN A 17 -10.16 -18.92 5.08
CA ASN A 17 -9.20 -18.74 6.17
C ASN A 17 -7.86 -18.23 5.65
N GLU A 18 -7.30 -18.85 4.61
CA GLU A 18 -6.04 -18.41 3.99
C GLU A 18 -6.15 -17.03 3.38
N TYR A 19 -7.27 -16.73 2.71
CA TYR A 19 -7.56 -15.41 2.18
C TYR A 19 -7.59 -14.34 3.28
N ASN A 20 -8.36 -14.59 4.35
CA ASN A 20 -8.45 -13.65 5.47
C ASN A 20 -7.09 -13.47 6.15
N GLU A 21 -6.31 -14.53 6.31
CA GLU A 21 -4.96 -14.43 6.87
C GLU A 21 -4.02 -13.60 6.01
N GLN A 22 -4.01 -13.81 4.69
CA GLN A 22 -3.16 -13.04 3.77
C GLN A 22 -3.57 -11.57 3.74
N VAL A 23 -4.86 -11.28 3.65
CA VAL A 23 -5.37 -9.89 3.75
C VAL A 23 -4.97 -9.29 5.10
N MET A 24 -5.15 -10.01 6.20
CA MET A 24 -4.82 -9.53 7.56
C MET A 24 -3.33 -9.25 7.75
N LYS A 25 -2.45 -10.08 7.18
CA LYS A 25 -1.00 -9.86 7.25
C LYS A 25 -0.59 -8.52 6.64
N VAL A 26 -1.23 -8.11 5.55
CA VAL A 26 -0.89 -6.89 4.81
C VAL A 26 -1.57 -5.64 5.37
N VAL A 27 -2.81 -5.76 5.87
CA VAL A 27 -3.56 -4.62 6.44
C VAL A 27 -3.19 -4.29 7.89
N ARG A 28 -2.27 -5.05 8.51
CA ARG A 28 -1.74 -4.72 9.84
C ARG A 28 -0.94 -3.41 9.78
N CYS A 29 -1.12 -2.56 10.78
CA CYS A 29 -0.41 -1.28 10.86
C CYS A 29 1.12 -1.45 10.84
N GLU A 30 1.64 -2.50 11.46
CA GLU A 30 3.07 -2.80 11.47
C GLU A 30 3.60 -3.17 10.07
N ALA A 31 2.82 -3.95 9.31
CA ALA A 31 3.16 -4.28 7.93
C ALA A 31 3.10 -3.04 7.04
N GLN A 32 2.04 -2.24 7.14
CA GLN A 32 1.90 -0.97 6.40
C GLN A 32 3.01 0.02 6.74
N ASP A 33 3.46 0.07 7.99
CA ASP A 33 4.61 0.88 8.40
C ASP A 33 5.91 0.44 7.71
N LEU A 34 6.18 -0.87 7.67
CA LEU A 34 7.36 -1.40 6.99
C LEU A 34 7.34 -1.13 5.48
N LEU A 35 6.18 -1.27 4.84
CA LEU A 35 6.01 -0.96 3.41
C LEU A 35 6.26 0.53 3.14
N LEU A 36 5.73 1.42 3.97
CA LEU A 36 5.96 2.86 3.81
C LEU A 36 7.43 3.22 4.00
N LYS A 37 8.11 2.64 5.01
CA LYS A 37 9.55 2.87 5.21
C LYS A 37 10.35 2.45 3.99
N LYS A 38 10.07 1.28 3.41
CA LYS A 38 10.74 0.83 2.17
C LYS A 38 10.65 1.88 1.05
N LEU A 39 9.48 2.47 0.82
CA LEU A 39 9.30 3.50 -0.21
C LEU A 39 10.05 4.80 0.09
N LEU A 40 10.15 5.17 1.37
CA LEU A 40 10.86 6.37 1.80
C LEU A 40 12.39 6.19 1.75
N ASP A 41 12.88 5.04 2.22
CA ASP A 41 14.31 4.71 2.28
C ASP A 41 14.91 4.59 0.87
N GLU A 42 14.11 4.14 -0.10
CA GLU A 42 14.49 4.04 -1.51
C GLU A 42 14.18 5.31 -2.33
N ASP A 43 13.72 6.39 -1.66
CA ASP A 43 13.35 7.67 -2.27
C ASP A 43 12.36 7.57 -3.45
N TYR A 44 11.49 6.55 -3.44
CA TYR A 44 10.66 6.17 -4.59
C TYR A 44 9.47 7.10 -4.84
N LEU A 45 9.13 7.94 -3.86
CA LEU A 45 7.93 8.79 -3.89
C LEU A 45 8.21 10.17 -4.48
N THR A 46 7.29 10.73 -5.22
CA THR A 46 7.39 12.13 -5.66
C THR A 46 7.20 13.09 -4.47
N GLU A 47 7.54 14.37 -4.66
CA GLU A 47 7.28 15.39 -3.63
C GLU A 47 5.79 15.51 -3.31
N GLU A 48 4.94 15.47 -4.34
CA GLU A 48 3.48 15.47 -4.19
C GLU A 48 2.99 14.26 -3.37
N GLU A 49 3.48 13.06 -3.67
CA GLU A 49 3.14 11.84 -2.92
C GLU A 49 3.56 11.96 -1.44
N ARG A 50 4.69 12.62 -1.15
CA ARG A 50 5.14 12.90 0.22
C ARG A 50 4.28 13.94 0.92
N ASP A 51 3.75 14.92 0.21
CA ASP A 51 2.79 15.88 0.76
C ASP A 51 1.47 15.22 1.14
N ILE A 52 0.99 14.28 0.32
CA ILE A 52 -0.17 13.45 0.68
C ILE A 52 0.10 12.64 1.96
N LEU A 53 1.30 12.07 2.12
CA LEU A 53 1.68 11.39 3.37
C LEU A 53 1.68 12.33 4.58
N ARG A 54 2.21 13.56 4.43
CA ARG A 54 2.23 14.59 5.49
C ARG A 54 0.80 14.97 5.89
N TRP A 55 -0.07 15.16 4.91
CA TRP A 55 -1.49 15.43 5.14
C TRP A 55 -2.16 14.29 5.91
N GLY A 56 -1.92 13.03 5.51
CA GLY A 56 -2.45 11.85 6.20
C GLY A 56 -1.98 11.72 7.66
N LYS A 57 -0.75 12.13 8.00
CA LYS A 57 -0.24 12.16 9.38
C LYS A 57 -0.90 13.23 10.26
N ASN A 58 -1.36 14.32 9.65
CA ASN A 58 -1.97 15.46 10.34
C ASN A 58 -3.46 15.25 10.65
N ILE A 59 -4.09 14.21 10.09
CA ILE A 59 -5.42 13.75 10.50
C ILE A 59 -5.27 13.02 11.84
N VAL A 60 -5.18 13.78 12.92
CA VAL A 60 -5.11 13.23 14.27
C VAL A 60 -6.43 12.54 14.59
N SER A 61 -6.46 11.21 14.54
CA SER A 61 -7.62 10.44 14.98
C SER A 61 -7.69 10.45 16.51
N SER A 62 -8.88 10.71 17.06
CA SER A 62 -9.17 10.77 18.50
C SER A 62 -8.81 9.48 19.26
N LYS A 63 -8.58 8.37 18.53
CA LYS A 63 -8.18 7.04 19.05
C LYS A 63 -6.71 6.94 19.46
N THR A 64 -5.90 7.96 19.15
CA THR A 64 -4.45 7.95 19.37
C THR A 64 -4.07 8.31 20.82
N ARG A 65 -5.02 8.85 21.60
CA ARG A 65 -4.79 9.41 22.95
C ARG A 65 -4.41 8.38 24.02
N THR A 66 -4.65 7.08 23.77
CA THR A 66 -4.49 6.01 24.77
C THR A 66 -3.39 4.99 24.41
N ARG A 67 -2.62 5.18 23.34
CA ARG A 67 -1.58 4.23 22.88
C ARG A 67 -0.17 4.69 23.26
N LYS A 68 0.74 3.73 23.54
CA LYS A 68 2.18 4.00 23.75
C LYS A 68 2.75 4.77 22.55
N ARG A 69 3.68 5.71 22.78
CA ARG A 69 4.28 6.61 21.76
C ARG A 69 4.77 5.87 20.50
N VAL A 70 5.40 4.71 20.64
CA VAL A 70 5.86 3.88 19.49
C VAL A 70 4.67 3.39 18.65
N GLY A 71 3.60 2.93 19.30
CA GLY A 71 2.38 2.48 18.62
C GLY A 71 1.63 3.63 17.94
N VAL A 72 1.72 4.85 18.47
CA VAL A 72 1.19 6.06 17.81
C VAL A 72 1.93 6.34 16.50
N ALA A 73 3.26 6.27 16.50
CA ALA A 73 4.06 6.53 15.32
C ALA A 73 3.83 5.48 14.20
N VAL A 74 3.74 4.20 14.58
CA VAL A 74 3.39 3.10 13.65
C VAL A 74 2.00 3.32 13.06
N TYR A 75 1.01 3.64 13.89
CA TYR A 75 -0.36 3.88 13.44
C TYR A 75 -0.47 5.09 12.49
N ASN A 76 0.20 6.20 12.81
CA ASN A 76 0.18 7.39 11.95
C ASN A 76 0.84 7.13 10.59
N ARG A 77 1.94 6.37 10.56
CA ARG A 77 2.60 5.97 9.32
C ARG A 77 1.72 5.04 8.49
N ALA A 78 1.13 4.02 9.12
CA ALA A 78 0.14 3.15 8.49
C ALA A 78 -1.01 3.95 7.88
N SER A 79 -1.64 4.83 8.66
CA SER A 79 -2.74 5.69 8.20
C SER A 79 -2.33 6.56 7.02
N SER A 80 -1.16 7.20 7.07
CA SER A 80 -0.67 8.01 5.94
C SER A 80 -0.44 7.19 4.68
N PHE A 81 0.06 5.96 4.81
CA PHE A 81 0.19 5.04 3.69
C PHE A 81 -1.17 4.67 3.09
N GLU A 82 -2.19 4.43 3.93
CA GLU A 82 -3.55 4.20 3.42
C GLU A 82 -4.09 5.40 2.65
N THR A 83 -3.82 6.61 3.12
CA THR A 83 -4.17 7.85 2.44
C THR A 83 -3.50 7.96 1.07
N LEU A 84 -2.20 7.70 0.98
CA LEU A 84 -1.48 7.69 -0.31
C LEU A 84 -2.07 6.67 -1.28
N VAL A 85 -2.32 5.45 -0.81
CA VAL A 85 -2.94 4.40 -1.63
C VAL A 85 -4.35 4.81 -2.08
N GLY A 86 -5.14 5.43 -1.22
CA GLY A 86 -6.47 5.94 -1.55
C GLY A 86 -6.43 7.09 -2.55
N TYR A 87 -5.49 8.02 -2.39
CA TYR A 87 -5.24 9.11 -3.32
C TYR A 87 -4.94 8.58 -4.72
N LEU A 88 -3.90 7.74 -4.86
CA LEU A 88 -3.49 7.18 -6.14
C LEU A 88 -4.61 6.32 -6.77
N TYR A 89 -5.40 5.61 -5.98
CA TYR A 89 -6.55 4.87 -6.50
C TYR A 89 -7.58 5.78 -7.20
N LEU A 90 -7.77 7.00 -6.72
CA LEU A 90 -8.72 7.96 -7.28
C LEU A 90 -8.14 8.82 -8.39
N THR A 91 -6.83 9.11 -8.36
CA THR A 91 -6.19 10.07 -9.26
C THR A 91 -5.31 9.43 -10.32
N ASN A 92 -4.64 8.32 -10.02
CA ASN A 92 -3.68 7.69 -10.92
C ASN A 92 -3.47 6.20 -10.61
N VAL A 93 -4.37 5.37 -11.15
CA VAL A 93 -4.36 3.91 -10.95
C VAL A 93 -3.07 3.27 -11.49
N LYS A 94 -2.50 3.80 -12.58
CA LYS A 94 -1.23 3.28 -13.14
C LYS A 94 -0.09 3.45 -12.15
N ARG A 95 0.05 4.65 -11.56
CA ARG A 95 1.05 4.91 -10.52
C ARG A 95 0.81 4.07 -9.26
N LEU A 96 -0.45 3.83 -8.89
CA LEU A 96 -0.78 2.90 -7.81
C LEU A 96 -0.23 1.50 -8.08
N GLU A 97 -0.41 0.97 -9.30
CA GLU A 97 0.11 -0.35 -9.68
C GLU A 97 1.63 -0.40 -9.60
N GLU A 98 2.34 0.64 -10.07
CA GLU A 98 3.81 0.72 -9.95
C GLU A 98 4.27 0.68 -8.49
N VAL A 99 3.63 1.47 -7.61
CA VAL A 99 3.95 1.51 -6.18
C VAL A 99 3.68 0.14 -5.54
N MET A 100 2.56 -0.50 -5.88
CA MET A 100 2.20 -1.80 -5.32
C MET A 100 3.11 -2.91 -5.83
N PHE A 101 3.50 -2.88 -7.10
CA PHE A 101 4.48 -3.80 -7.67
C PHE A 101 5.84 -3.65 -6.98
N LYS A 102 6.31 -2.42 -6.75
CA LYS A 102 7.55 -2.12 -6.01
C LYS A 102 7.55 -2.69 -4.58
N LEU A 103 6.36 -2.75 -3.98
CA LEU A 103 6.14 -3.34 -2.66
C LEU A 103 5.98 -4.88 -2.68
N GLY A 104 5.96 -5.50 -3.86
CA GLY A 104 5.86 -6.95 -4.02
C GLY A 104 4.43 -7.48 -4.16
N PHE A 105 3.46 -6.62 -4.45
CA PHE A 105 2.10 -7.05 -4.79
C PHE A 105 1.98 -7.33 -6.29
N LEU A 106 1.51 -8.52 -6.65
CA LEU A 106 1.24 -8.96 -8.02
C LEU A 106 -0.28 -8.99 -8.31
N THR A 107 -0.85 -7.97 -8.96
CA THR A 107 -2.27 -8.04 -9.38
C THR A 107 -2.42 -8.97 -10.59
N GLY A 108 -3.08 -10.11 -10.38
CA GLY A 108 -3.26 -11.19 -11.37
C GLY A 108 -4.04 -10.88 -12.65
N ALA A 109 -4.38 -9.62 -12.93
CA ALA A 109 -4.95 -9.20 -14.22
C ALA A 109 -4.01 -8.29 -15.04
N SER A 110 -3.07 -7.61 -14.39
CA SER A 110 -2.07 -6.73 -15.04
C SER A 110 -0.73 -7.45 -15.28
N SER A 111 -0.61 -8.71 -14.79
CA SER A 111 0.62 -9.49 -14.87
C SER A 111 1.04 -9.83 -16.31
N GLU A 112 0.10 -10.04 -17.22
CA GLU A 112 0.42 -10.36 -18.62
C GLU A 112 0.73 -9.10 -19.41
N LEU A 113 -0.08 -8.05 -19.29
CA LEU A 113 0.12 -6.80 -20.04
C LEU A 113 1.38 -6.05 -19.60
N ILE A 114 1.66 -5.95 -18.31
CA ILE A 114 2.86 -5.25 -17.82
C ILE A 114 4.13 -6.08 -18.07
N ALA A 115 4.06 -7.41 -17.94
CA ALA A 115 5.21 -8.27 -18.28
C ALA A 115 5.51 -8.25 -19.79
N GLU A 116 4.49 -8.20 -20.63
CA GLU A 116 4.64 -8.12 -22.09
C GLU A 116 5.13 -6.73 -22.51
N GLU A 117 4.62 -5.65 -21.92
CA GLU A 117 5.06 -4.28 -22.19
C GLU A 117 6.51 -4.04 -21.72
N LEU A 118 6.94 -4.67 -20.63
CA LEU A 118 8.34 -4.64 -20.19
C LEU A 118 9.26 -5.50 -21.07
N ARG A 119 8.78 -6.63 -21.61
CA ARG A 119 9.53 -7.43 -22.61
C ARG A 119 9.72 -6.66 -23.92
N MET A 120 8.70 -5.94 -24.36
CA MET A 120 8.75 -5.14 -25.60
C MET A 120 9.67 -3.92 -25.48
N ASN A 121 9.79 -3.31 -24.29
CA ASN A 121 10.66 -2.15 -24.06
C ASN A 121 12.14 -2.52 -23.79
N LEU A 122 12.49 -3.81 -23.82
CA LEU A 122 13.85 -4.34 -23.63
C LEU A 122 14.43 -5.01 -24.91
N GLN A 123 13.81 -4.80 -26.08
CA GLN A 123 14.40 -5.05 -27.40
C GLN A 123 14.68 -3.74 -28.13
#